data_AF-A0A2T6D961-F1
#
_entry.id   AF-A0A2T6D961-F1
#
_cell.length_a   1.000
_cell.length_b   1.000
_cell.length_c   1.000
_cell.angle_alpha   90.00
_cell.angle_beta   90.00
_cell.angle_gamma   90.00
#
_symmetry.space_group_name_H-M   'P 1'
#
loop_
_entity.id
_entity.type
_entity.pdbx_description
1 polymer ?
#
loop_
_entity_poly.entity_id
_entity_poly.type
_entity_poly.pdbx_seq_one_letter_code
_entity_poly.pdbx_strand_id
1 'polypeptide(L)'
;MLVSTPDGLRCSVNTSDVRPFWGLAGIYVGGALLAVYLAAVLAVFALLRGVGYPVSIVHIGLPPMWHRVGEARGWFFLNRSQQAFAAGRTNEGMLYLTNAYEFDPRNYRAGLALAQHTQLPNPPRSDQIFQRLLNDHPAEREATAQQWYRALLARGDFERISELATSRVLADSPSANVWMRALVFASRHGGSEAHLNAIVSSPLPTARRWQPLVQTELLARAQRLADVRTAVTRPWAPDAPPYTILYRVEMLVRLGDPTAAMNLLLAQRPRLDDEAFFTLRLHCLASAGAYDTLRTEFDTVLLRPPLTQPILKIMCAQLIRHPDRILFDKVLAKVEAAGMPFNDSTAGGWFSLLCTAGVAGDEAQLRALASRIGNLAPAPFAALPMIESFFRGRMAERRATAFLPLLPMPIEVTYAMIDRFPGSRLTDTAADAGR
;
A
#
# COMPACT_ATOMS: atom_id res chain seq x y z
N MET A 1 22.50 71.84 -37.51
CA MET A 1 22.49 73.25 -37.94
C MET A 1 21.17 73.87 -37.50
N LEU A 2 21.20 75.01 -36.84
CA LEU A 2 19.99 75.79 -36.50
C LEU A 2 19.90 76.90 -37.56
N VAL A 3 18.74 77.04 -38.19
CA VAL A 3 18.48 78.15 -39.13
C VAL A 3 17.60 79.17 -38.43
N SER A 4 17.95 80.45 -38.56
CA SER A 4 17.18 81.55 -38.01
C SER A 4 15.92 81.76 -38.84
N THR A 5 14.76 81.64 -38.20
CA THR A 5 13.45 81.97 -38.79
C THR A 5 12.82 83.17 -38.04
N PRO A 6 11.83 83.86 -38.61
CA PRO A 6 11.18 85.01 -37.95
C PRO A 6 10.58 84.68 -36.56
N ASP A 7 10.23 83.42 -36.33
CA ASP A 7 9.69 82.90 -35.07
C ASP A 7 10.76 82.29 -34.13
N GLY A 8 12.05 82.50 -34.41
CA GLY A 8 13.19 82.00 -33.61
C GLY A 8 14.10 81.00 -34.33
N LEU A 9 15.10 80.46 -33.61
CA LEU A 9 16.02 79.45 -34.13
C LEU A 9 15.32 78.09 -34.22
N ARG A 10 15.16 77.55 -35.43
CA ARG A 10 14.60 76.20 -35.66
C ARG A 10 15.68 75.26 -36.17
N CYS A 11 15.61 73.98 -35.80
CA CYS A 11 16.49 72.96 -36.35
C CYS A 11 16.31 72.88 -37.88
N SER A 12 17.42 72.89 -38.63
CA SER A 12 17.42 72.87 -40.11
C SER A 12 16.97 71.56 -40.73
N VAL A 13 16.74 70.54 -39.91
CA VAL A 13 16.38 69.19 -40.36
C VAL A 13 14.89 69.02 -40.15
N ASN A 14 14.18 68.81 -41.24
CA ASN A 14 12.76 68.52 -41.22
C ASN A 14 12.54 67.22 -40.44
N THR A 15 11.52 67.15 -39.58
CA THR A 15 11.25 65.97 -38.74
C THR A 15 11.02 64.71 -39.60
N SER A 16 10.58 64.90 -40.85
CA SER A 16 10.42 63.85 -41.87
C SER A 16 11.73 63.28 -42.42
N ASP A 17 12.83 64.02 -42.31
CA ASP A 17 14.15 63.61 -42.84
C ASP A 17 15.01 62.87 -41.80
N VAL A 18 14.59 62.87 -40.54
CA VAL A 18 15.17 62.03 -39.49
C VAL A 18 14.61 60.61 -39.64
N ARG A 19 15.23 59.81 -40.53
CA ARG A 19 14.91 58.38 -40.61
C ARG A 19 15.19 57.75 -39.24
N PRO A 20 14.23 57.05 -38.61
CA PRO A 20 14.46 56.43 -37.32
C PRO A 20 15.45 55.28 -37.51
N PHE A 21 16.74 55.58 -37.28
CA PHE A 21 17.84 54.60 -37.31
C PHE A 21 17.51 53.36 -36.47
N TRP A 22 16.86 53.58 -35.32
CA TRP A 22 16.38 52.54 -34.41
C TRP A 22 15.31 51.63 -35.00
N GLY A 23 14.50 52.10 -35.96
CA GLY A 23 13.50 51.29 -36.64
C GLY A 23 14.13 50.26 -37.58
N LEU A 24 15.07 50.69 -38.44
CA LEU A 24 15.81 49.80 -39.33
C LEU A 24 16.72 48.85 -38.55
N ALA A 25 17.45 49.35 -37.54
CA ALA A 25 18.27 48.52 -36.66
C ALA A 25 17.42 47.48 -35.92
N GLY A 26 16.24 47.86 -35.42
CA GLY A 26 15.29 46.96 -34.79
C GLY A 26 14.79 45.85 -35.71
N ILE A 27 14.51 46.16 -36.98
CA ILE A 27 14.08 45.16 -37.97
C ILE A 27 15.20 44.18 -38.31
N TYR A 28 16.42 44.66 -38.60
CA TYR A 28 17.52 43.78 -39.00
C TYR A 28 18.05 42.95 -37.82
N VAL A 29 18.28 43.56 -36.67
CA VAL A 29 18.78 42.85 -35.48
C VAL A 29 17.68 41.96 -34.89
N GLY A 30 16.45 42.46 -34.77
CA GLY A 30 15.31 41.68 -34.28
C GLY A 30 14.97 40.52 -35.21
N GLY A 31 14.98 40.75 -36.53
CA GLY A 31 14.77 39.71 -37.53
C GLY A 31 15.86 38.64 -37.52
N ALA A 32 17.13 39.03 -37.40
CA ALA A 32 18.24 38.09 -37.28
C ALA A 32 18.15 37.25 -35.99
N LEU A 33 17.86 37.88 -34.85
CA LEU A 33 17.66 37.16 -33.58
C LEU A 33 16.48 36.20 -33.64
N LEU A 34 15.36 36.62 -34.25
CA LEU A 34 14.19 35.76 -34.44
C LEU A 34 14.52 34.57 -35.36
N ALA A 35 15.24 34.80 -36.45
CA ALA A 35 15.65 33.73 -37.36
C ALA A 35 16.56 32.71 -36.67
N VAL A 36 17.55 33.16 -35.89
CA VAL A 36 18.43 32.30 -35.10
C VAL A 36 17.63 31.52 -34.05
N TYR A 37 16.69 32.19 -33.36
CA TYR A 37 15.81 31.53 -32.39
C TYR A 37 14.97 30.43 -33.03
N LEU A 38 14.31 30.71 -34.15
CA LEU A 38 13.49 29.73 -34.86
C LEU A 38 14.31 28.55 -35.39
N ALA A 39 15.50 28.81 -35.93
CA ALA A 39 16.41 27.75 -36.36
C ALA A 39 16.83 26.84 -35.20
N ALA A 40 17.16 27.43 -34.04
CA ALA A 40 17.49 26.67 -32.83
C ALA A 40 16.31 25.82 -32.32
N VAL A 41 15.10 26.40 -32.27
CA VAL A 41 13.88 25.67 -31.88
C VAL A 41 13.61 24.50 -32.80
N LEU A 42 13.73 24.68 -34.12
CA LEU A 42 13.54 23.62 -35.11
C LEU A 42 14.61 22.53 -34.99
N ALA A 43 15.88 22.90 -34.80
CA ALA A 43 16.96 21.95 -34.60
C ALA A 43 16.75 21.08 -33.35
N VAL A 44 16.41 21.70 -32.21
CA VAL A 44 16.11 20.99 -30.96
C VAL A 44 14.87 20.11 -31.11
N PHE A 45 13.82 20.60 -31.79
CA PHE A 45 12.62 19.82 -32.08
C PHE A 45 12.92 18.57 -32.90
N ALA A 46 13.66 18.72 -34.00
CA ALA A 46 14.04 17.60 -34.86
C ALA A 46 14.87 16.57 -34.09
N LEU A 47 15.80 17.00 -33.25
CA LEU A 47 16.61 16.12 -32.42
C LEU A 47 15.76 15.36 -31.39
N LEU A 48 14.91 16.04 -30.63
CA LEU A 48 14.06 15.40 -29.62
C LEU A 48 13.04 14.45 -30.26
N ARG A 49 12.49 14.80 -31.42
CA ARG A 49 11.57 13.95 -32.16
C ARG A 49 12.27 12.73 -32.77
N GLY A 50 13.51 12.89 -33.24
CA GLY A 50 14.35 11.80 -33.75
C GLY A 50 14.67 10.74 -32.70
N VAL A 51 14.84 11.14 -31.43
CA VAL A 51 14.99 10.21 -30.29
C VAL A 51 13.68 9.48 -29.95
N GLY A 52 12.54 10.01 -30.39
CA GLY A 52 11.20 9.45 -30.15
C GLY A 52 10.43 10.11 -29.01
N TYR A 53 10.84 11.29 -28.53
CA TYR A 53 10.07 12.00 -27.51
C TYR A 53 8.75 12.56 -28.09
N PRO A 54 7.62 12.44 -27.37
CA PRO A 54 6.32 12.97 -27.80
C PRO A 54 6.22 14.49 -27.57
N VAL A 55 7.16 15.27 -28.10
CA VAL A 55 7.18 16.73 -27.99
C VAL A 55 6.48 17.41 -29.17
N SER A 56 5.84 18.55 -28.92
CA SER A 56 5.33 19.48 -29.94
C SER A 56 6.32 20.63 -30.12
N ILE A 57 6.39 21.22 -31.33
CA ILE A 57 7.25 22.37 -31.60
C ILE A 57 6.93 23.56 -30.66
N VAL A 58 5.66 23.68 -30.28
CA VAL A 58 5.17 24.70 -29.34
C VAL A 58 5.76 24.52 -27.93
N HIS A 59 6.04 23.28 -27.51
CA HIS A 59 6.64 23.01 -26.20
C HIS A 59 8.10 23.46 -26.11
N ILE A 60 8.79 23.59 -27.25
CA ILE A 60 10.22 23.97 -27.32
C ILE A 60 10.34 25.46 -27.62
N GLY A 61 9.50 25.97 -28.52
CA GLY A 61 9.51 27.36 -28.96
C GLY A 61 8.88 28.36 -28.00
N LEU A 62 8.28 27.93 -26.88
CA LEU A 62 7.69 28.83 -25.88
C LEU A 62 8.24 28.52 -24.49
N PRO A 63 9.01 29.44 -23.86
CA PRO A 63 9.56 29.24 -22.52
C PRO A 63 8.55 28.84 -21.44
N PRO A 64 7.30 29.39 -21.41
CA PRO A 64 6.30 28.95 -20.44
C PRO A 64 5.93 27.46 -20.54
N MET A 65 6.15 26.83 -21.69
CA MET A 65 5.77 25.44 -21.97
C MET A 65 6.92 24.45 -21.80
N TRP A 66 8.12 24.89 -21.45
CA TRP A 66 9.30 24.02 -21.32
C TRP A 66 9.13 22.91 -20.26
N HIS A 67 8.28 23.13 -19.25
CA HIS A 67 7.94 22.09 -18.27
C HIS A 67 7.37 20.82 -18.93
N ARG A 68 6.63 20.96 -20.04
CA ARG A 68 6.06 19.82 -20.79
C ARG A 68 7.10 18.98 -21.52
N VAL A 69 8.30 19.51 -21.75
CA VAL A 69 9.41 18.72 -22.30
C VAL A 69 9.88 17.69 -21.26
N GLY A 70 9.91 18.06 -19.97
CA GLY A 70 10.16 17.13 -18.87
C GLY A 70 9.12 16.02 -18.80
N GLU A 71 7.84 16.38 -18.83
CA GLU A 71 6.70 15.42 -18.85
C GLU A 71 6.79 14.44 -20.03
N ALA A 72 7.08 14.93 -21.25
CA ALA A 72 7.22 14.10 -22.44
C ALA A 72 8.39 13.10 -22.33
N ARG A 73 9.52 13.53 -21.75
CA ARG A 73 10.66 12.64 -21.48
C ARG A 73 10.32 11.62 -20.40
N GLY A 74 9.64 12.05 -19.33
CA GLY A 74 9.16 11.18 -18.25
C GLY A 74 8.29 10.04 -18.79
N TRP A 75 7.33 10.36 -19.66
CA TRP A 75 6.46 9.37 -20.30
C TRP A 75 7.22 8.38 -21.19
N PHE A 76 8.18 8.87 -21.99
CA PHE A 76 9.02 8.00 -22.81
C PHE A 76 9.79 6.98 -21.96
N PHE A 77 10.42 7.42 -20.88
CA PHE A 77 11.16 6.54 -19.98
C PHE A 77 10.25 5.56 -19.22
N LEU A 78 9.03 5.98 -18.87
CA LEU A 78 8.04 5.11 -18.24
C LEU A 78 7.61 3.96 -19.18
N ASN A 79 7.40 4.22 -20.47
CA ASN A 79 7.09 3.15 -21.42
C ASN A 79 8.28 2.21 -21.63
N ARG A 80 9.49 2.76 -21.71
CA ARG A 80 10.72 1.96 -21.80
C ARG A 80 10.94 1.09 -20.57
N SER A 81 10.61 1.58 -19.37
CA SER A 81 10.71 0.77 -18.15
C SER A 81 9.73 -0.40 -18.18
N GLN A 82 8.47 -0.18 -18.58
CA GLN A 82 7.47 -1.24 -18.72
C GLN A 82 7.91 -2.32 -19.72
N GLN A 83 8.46 -1.92 -20.88
CA GLN A 83 9.01 -2.85 -21.87
C GLN A 83 10.22 -3.62 -21.33
N ALA A 84 11.11 -2.97 -20.59
CA ALA A 84 12.26 -3.62 -19.97
C ALA A 84 11.83 -4.65 -18.91
N PHE A 85 10.85 -4.31 -18.06
CA PHE A 85 10.28 -5.25 -17.08
C PHE A 85 9.58 -6.43 -17.75
N ALA A 86 8.79 -6.19 -18.81
CA ALA A 86 8.16 -7.26 -19.58
C ALA A 86 9.18 -8.20 -20.24
N ALA A 87 10.36 -7.68 -20.59
CA ALA A 87 11.48 -8.45 -21.12
C ALA A 87 12.38 -9.09 -20.04
N GLY A 88 12.02 -9.00 -18.74
CA GLY A 88 12.82 -9.52 -17.63
C GLY A 88 14.10 -8.75 -17.33
N ARG A 89 14.30 -7.57 -17.94
CA ARG A 89 15.48 -6.71 -17.76
C ARG A 89 15.29 -5.75 -16.59
N THR A 90 15.24 -6.29 -15.37
CA THR A 90 14.88 -5.54 -14.15
C THR A 90 15.77 -4.34 -13.86
N ASN A 91 17.10 -4.46 -14.00
CA ASN A 91 18.03 -3.35 -13.74
C ASN A 91 17.83 -2.18 -14.73
N GLU A 92 17.63 -2.49 -16.01
CA GLU A 92 17.36 -1.50 -17.04
C GLU A 92 15.98 -0.84 -16.83
N GLY A 93 14.97 -1.64 -16.49
CA GLY A 93 13.65 -1.13 -16.10
C GLY A 93 13.73 -0.16 -14.92
N MET A 94 14.50 -0.48 -13.88
CA MET A 94 14.71 0.39 -12.73
C MET A 94 15.43 1.69 -13.07
N LEU A 95 16.44 1.64 -13.94
CA LEU A 95 17.14 2.84 -14.41
C LEU A 95 16.18 3.77 -15.16
N TYR A 96 15.39 3.22 -16.09
CA TYR A 96 14.39 4.00 -16.83
C TYR A 96 13.30 4.55 -15.92
N LEU A 97 12.83 3.78 -14.95
CA LEU A 97 11.81 4.24 -14.01
C LEU A 97 12.32 5.37 -13.10
N THR A 98 13.57 5.29 -12.66
CA THR A 98 14.22 6.36 -11.90
C THR A 98 14.31 7.64 -12.73
N ASN A 99 14.80 7.53 -13.98
CA ASN A 99 14.86 8.67 -14.91
C ASN A 99 13.48 9.25 -15.19
N ALA A 100 12.45 8.42 -15.37
CA ALA A 100 11.08 8.86 -15.59
C ALA A 100 10.58 9.75 -14.45
N TYR A 101 10.84 9.34 -13.20
CA TYR A 101 10.47 10.09 -12.01
C TYR A 101 11.31 11.36 -11.80
N GLU A 102 12.60 11.34 -12.16
CA GLU A 102 13.44 12.54 -12.08
C GLU A 102 13.04 13.62 -13.10
N PHE A 103 12.62 13.23 -14.31
CA PHE A 103 12.15 14.18 -15.33
C PHE A 103 10.74 14.72 -15.06
N ASP A 104 9.87 13.92 -14.44
CA ASP A 104 8.52 14.33 -14.06
C ASP A 104 8.15 13.79 -12.66
N PRO A 105 8.57 14.49 -11.58
CA PRO A 105 8.25 14.07 -10.21
C PRO A 105 6.76 14.12 -9.88
N ARG A 106 5.95 14.83 -10.69
CA ARG A 106 4.50 14.93 -10.55
C ARG A 106 3.77 13.78 -11.25
N ASN A 107 4.48 12.90 -11.94
CA ASN A 107 3.87 11.72 -12.54
C ASN A 107 3.55 10.68 -11.46
N TYR A 108 2.28 10.66 -11.02
CA TYR A 108 1.80 9.72 -10.01
C TYR A 108 2.15 8.26 -10.34
N ARG A 109 1.96 7.84 -11.60
CA ARG A 109 2.20 6.45 -12.01
C ARG A 109 3.68 6.07 -11.93
N ALA A 110 4.56 6.95 -12.41
CA ALA A 110 6.00 6.72 -12.34
C ALA A 110 6.49 6.70 -10.89
N GLY A 111 6.03 7.66 -10.07
CA GLY A 111 6.37 7.71 -8.65
C GLY A 111 5.87 6.49 -7.88
N LEU A 112 4.63 6.05 -8.13
CA LEU A 112 4.06 4.89 -7.46
C LEU A 112 4.79 3.59 -7.84
N ALA A 113 5.04 3.37 -9.13
CA ALA A 113 5.79 2.22 -9.59
C ALA A 113 7.22 2.24 -9.01
N LEU A 114 7.88 3.41 -8.99
CA LEU A 114 9.21 3.54 -8.40
C LEU A 114 9.19 3.22 -6.91
N ALA A 115 8.19 3.73 -6.18
CA ALA A 115 8.02 3.45 -4.77
C ALA A 115 7.87 1.95 -4.53
N GLN A 116 7.02 1.25 -5.31
CA GLN A 116 6.81 -0.19 -5.21
C GLN A 116 8.09 -1.00 -5.47
N HIS A 117 8.81 -0.71 -6.57
CA HIS A 117 10.03 -1.46 -6.90
C HIS A 117 11.22 -1.14 -5.97
N THR A 118 11.19 -0.02 -5.25
CA THR A 118 12.22 0.32 -4.26
C THR A 118 11.91 -0.18 -2.84
N GLN A 119 10.73 -0.76 -2.59
CA GLN A 119 10.30 -1.20 -1.26
C GLN A 119 11.27 -2.16 -0.58
N LEU A 120 11.80 -3.13 -1.33
CA LEU A 120 12.72 -4.15 -0.84
C LEU A 120 14.19 -3.70 -0.88
N PRO A 121 14.72 -3.16 -2.01
CA PRO A 121 16.13 -2.81 -2.08
C PRO A 121 16.49 -1.52 -1.32
N ASN A 122 15.56 -0.58 -1.16
CA ASN A 122 15.79 0.69 -0.44
C ASN A 122 14.50 1.18 0.26
N PRO A 123 14.14 0.58 1.42
CA PRO A 123 12.93 0.92 2.16
C PRO A 123 12.79 2.43 2.47
N PRO A 124 13.83 3.14 2.98
CA PRO A 124 13.70 4.56 3.29
C PRO A 124 13.39 5.44 2.08
N ARG A 125 13.99 5.14 0.92
CA ARG A 125 13.70 5.87 -0.33
C ARG A 125 12.26 5.63 -0.79
N SER A 126 11.77 4.39 -0.70
CA SER A 126 10.38 4.07 -1.02
C SER A 126 9.40 4.85 -0.12
N ASP A 127 9.68 4.92 1.18
CA ASP A 127 8.84 5.64 2.15
C ASP A 127 8.81 7.16 1.89
N GLN A 128 9.96 7.75 1.52
CA GLN A 128 10.01 9.16 1.11
C GLN A 128 9.18 9.43 -0.14
N ILE A 129 9.23 8.52 -1.14
CA ILE A 129 8.43 8.66 -2.35
C ILE A 129 6.93 8.54 -2.02
N PHE A 130 6.52 7.55 -1.22
CA PHE A 130 5.12 7.42 -0.79
C PHE A 130 4.63 8.65 -0.03
N GLN A 131 5.44 9.17 0.90
CA GLN A 131 5.09 10.36 1.66
C GLN A 131 4.92 11.58 0.73
N ARG A 132 5.79 11.74 -0.27
CA ARG A 132 5.65 12.79 -1.29
C ARG A 132 4.38 12.60 -2.12
N LEU A 133 4.10 11.38 -2.57
CA LEU A 133 2.87 11.08 -3.34
C LEU A 133 1.59 11.41 -2.56
N LEU A 134 1.55 11.15 -1.24
CA LEU A 134 0.41 11.49 -0.39
C LEU A 134 0.16 13.00 -0.27
N ASN A 135 1.22 13.79 -0.36
CA ASN A 135 1.17 15.24 -0.26
C ASN A 135 0.82 15.87 -1.62
N ASP A 136 1.50 15.43 -2.68
CA ASP A 136 1.42 16.03 -4.01
C ASP A 136 0.16 15.59 -4.79
N HIS A 137 -0.41 14.42 -4.46
CA HIS A 137 -1.60 13.87 -5.13
C HIS A 137 -2.77 13.66 -4.15
N PRO A 138 -3.48 14.73 -3.73
CA PRO A 138 -4.57 14.62 -2.75
C PRO A 138 -5.72 13.72 -3.22
N ALA A 139 -5.99 13.66 -4.53
CA ALA A 139 -7.04 12.81 -5.10
C ALA A 139 -6.74 11.31 -4.95
N GLU A 140 -5.47 10.91 -5.05
CA GLU A 140 -5.02 9.51 -4.99
C GLU A 140 -4.52 9.12 -3.58
N ARG A 141 -4.76 9.99 -2.59
CA ARG A 141 -4.19 9.88 -1.25
C ARG A 141 -4.60 8.58 -0.55
N GLU A 142 -5.85 8.16 -0.69
CA GLU A 142 -6.35 6.93 -0.06
C GLU A 142 -5.76 5.68 -0.71
N ALA A 143 -5.76 5.60 -2.05
CA ALA A 143 -5.16 4.50 -2.78
C ALA A 143 -3.66 4.35 -2.49
N THR A 144 -2.94 5.48 -2.46
CA THR A 144 -1.52 5.54 -2.12
C THR A 144 -1.26 5.07 -0.68
N ALA A 145 -2.08 5.53 0.27
CA ALA A 145 -1.95 5.13 1.67
C ALA A 145 -2.17 3.61 1.82
N GLN A 146 -3.18 3.04 1.17
CA GLN A 146 -3.44 1.60 1.22
C GLN A 146 -2.28 0.77 0.64
N GLN A 147 -1.67 1.22 -0.46
CA GLN A 147 -0.52 0.54 -1.04
C GLN A 147 0.73 0.65 -0.16
N TRP A 148 1.01 1.84 0.37
CA TRP A 148 2.12 2.02 1.30
C TRP A 148 1.93 1.17 2.57
N TYR A 149 0.71 1.14 3.08
CA TYR A 149 0.35 0.33 4.24
C TYR A 149 0.59 -1.17 4.01
N ARG A 150 0.20 -1.73 2.86
CA ARG A 150 0.48 -3.15 2.53
C ARG A 150 1.98 -3.44 2.52
N ALA A 151 2.78 -2.52 1.97
CA ALA A 151 4.23 -2.65 1.95
C ALA A 151 4.85 -2.59 3.35
N LEU A 152 4.40 -1.64 4.17
CA LEU A 152 4.83 -1.52 5.56
C LEU A 152 4.47 -2.76 6.38
N LEU A 153 3.25 -3.28 6.20
CA LEU A 153 2.77 -4.47 6.89
C LEU A 153 3.62 -5.69 6.53
N ALA A 154 3.91 -5.89 5.25
CA ALA A 154 4.74 -7.01 4.80
C ALA A 154 6.16 -6.93 5.39
N ARG A 155 6.72 -5.71 5.53
CA ARG A 155 8.04 -5.48 6.14
C ARG A 155 8.04 -5.52 7.67
N GLY A 156 6.87 -5.43 8.31
CA GLY A 156 6.75 -5.35 9.77
C GLY A 156 7.12 -4.00 10.38
N ASP A 157 7.06 -2.91 9.61
CA ASP A 157 7.34 -1.56 10.12
C ASP A 157 6.12 -0.98 10.84
N PHE A 158 5.89 -1.46 12.07
CA PHE A 158 4.70 -1.12 12.85
C PHE A 158 4.67 0.34 13.33
N GLU A 159 5.84 0.98 13.49
CA GLU A 159 5.88 2.38 13.92
C GLU A 159 5.35 3.29 12.81
N ARG A 160 5.84 3.10 11.58
CA ARG A 160 5.38 3.89 10.43
C ARG A 160 3.92 3.58 10.07
N ILE A 161 3.45 2.34 10.28
CA ILE A 161 2.02 2.01 10.18
C ILE A 161 1.20 2.80 11.19
N SER A 162 1.66 2.89 12.44
CA SER A 162 0.96 3.60 13.51
C SER A 162 0.88 5.10 13.23
N GLU A 163 1.96 5.70 12.71
CA GLU A 163 1.98 7.10 12.25
C GLU A 163 1.00 7.33 11.09
N LEU A 164 1.07 6.50 10.04
CA LEU A 164 0.21 6.60 8.87
C LEU A 164 -1.26 6.45 9.30
N ALA A 165 -1.59 5.41 10.05
CA ALA A 165 -2.94 5.11 10.50
C ALA A 165 -3.51 6.21 11.40
N THR A 166 -2.74 6.73 12.35
CA THR A 166 -3.15 7.86 13.21
C THR A 166 -3.49 9.08 12.37
N SER A 167 -2.63 9.43 11.39
CA SER A 167 -2.89 10.56 10.50
C SER A 167 -4.18 10.39 9.70
N ARG A 168 -4.49 9.17 9.24
CA ARG A 168 -5.68 8.87 8.43
C ARG A 168 -6.96 8.82 9.27
N VAL A 169 -6.89 8.31 10.51
CA VAL A 169 -8.02 8.31 11.45
C VAL A 169 -8.40 9.73 11.84
N LEU A 170 -7.42 10.57 12.17
CA LEU A 170 -7.69 11.96 12.58
C LEU A 170 -8.22 12.82 11.43
N ALA A 171 -7.82 12.52 10.18
CA ALA A 171 -8.30 13.17 8.97
C ALA A 171 -9.70 12.73 8.51
N ASP A 172 -10.39 11.84 9.24
CA ASP A 172 -11.71 11.28 8.90
C ASP A 172 -11.78 10.66 7.49
N SER A 173 -10.75 9.87 7.12
CA SER A 173 -10.76 9.15 5.84
C SER A 173 -12.02 8.27 5.72
N PRO A 174 -12.59 8.11 4.50
CA PRO A 174 -13.67 7.15 4.25
C PRO A 174 -13.37 5.74 4.76
N SER A 175 -12.09 5.37 4.84
CA SER A 175 -11.61 4.08 5.34
C SER A 175 -11.17 4.12 6.81
N ALA A 176 -11.66 5.06 7.63
CA ALA A 176 -11.23 5.22 9.03
C ALA A 176 -11.32 3.92 9.85
N ASN A 177 -12.29 3.04 9.56
CA ASN A 177 -12.40 1.70 10.14
C ASN A 177 -11.15 0.83 9.87
N VAL A 178 -10.65 0.84 8.63
CA VAL A 178 -9.45 0.09 8.22
C VAL A 178 -8.21 0.66 8.89
N TRP A 179 -8.11 1.99 8.97
CA TRP A 179 -6.98 2.66 9.61
C TRP A 179 -6.95 2.44 11.12
N MET A 180 -8.09 2.46 11.80
CA MET A 180 -8.16 2.11 13.21
C MET A 180 -7.76 0.64 13.45
N ARG A 181 -8.17 -0.28 12.56
CA ARG A 181 -7.71 -1.67 12.60
C ARG A 181 -6.20 -1.79 12.47
N ALA A 182 -5.63 -1.11 11.48
CA ALA A 182 -4.19 -1.08 11.26
C ALA A 182 -3.44 -0.51 12.46
N LEU A 183 -3.96 0.56 13.10
CA LEU A 183 -3.36 1.16 14.29
C LEU A 183 -3.41 0.22 15.50
N VAL A 184 -4.55 -0.40 15.79
CA VAL A 184 -4.67 -1.38 16.88
C VAL A 184 -3.70 -2.54 16.64
N PHE A 185 -3.68 -3.09 15.42
CA PHE A 185 -2.76 -4.16 15.06
C PHE A 185 -1.29 -3.76 15.23
N ALA A 186 -0.89 -2.62 14.67
CA ALA A 186 0.47 -2.13 14.73
C ALA A 186 0.91 -1.81 16.16
N SER A 187 0.03 -1.23 16.99
CA SER A 187 0.35 -0.98 18.39
C SER A 187 0.65 -2.29 19.14
N ARG A 188 -0.17 -3.33 18.97
CA ARG A 188 0.01 -4.65 19.63
C ARG A 188 1.35 -5.30 19.31
N HIS A 189 1.86 -5.09 18.10
CA HIS A 189 3.13 -5.68 17.65
C HIS A 189 4.35 -4.75 17.83
N GLY A 190 4.18 -3.44 17.68
CA GLY A 190 5.24 -2.44 17.81
C GLY A 190 5.54 -1.98 19.23
N GLY A 191 4.62 -2.21 20.18
CA GLY A 191 4.84 -1.88 21.59
C GLY A 191 4.72 -0.39 21.94
N SER A 192 4.66 0.53 20.98
CA SER A 192 4.42 1.96 21.23
C SER A 192 2.95 2.27 21.54
N GLU A 193 2.73 3.12 22.56
CA GLU A 193 1.41 3.66 22.92
C GLU A 193 1.22 5.13 22.51
N ALA A 194 2.28 5.76 22.00
CA ALA A 194 2.29 7.20 21.70
C ALA A 194 1.15 7.59 20.76
N HIS A 195 0.93 6.79 19.72
CA HIS A 195 -0.11 7.02 18.70
C HIS A 195 -1.53 6.82 19.22
N LEU A 196 -1.75 5.85 20.12
CA LEU A 196 -3.04 5.66 20.79
C LEU A 196 -3.34 6.83 21.74
N ASN A 197 -2.34 7.24 22.52
CA ASN A 197 -2.45 8.39 23.42
C ASN A 197 -2.73 9.69 22.63
N ALA A 198 -2.11 9.88 21.46
CA ALA A 198 -2.37 11.02 20.59
C ALA A 198 -3.85 11.11 20.15
N ILE A 199 -4.52 9.97 19.90
CA ILE A 199 -5.95 9.95 19.58
C ILE A 199 -6.80 10.31 20.81
N VAL A 200 -6.47 9.77 21.99
CA VAL A 200 -7.20 10.07 23.23
C VAL A 200 -7.10 11.54 23.60
N SER A 201 -5.90 12.12 23.48
CA SER A 201 -5.63 13.52 23.79
C SER A 201 -6.10 14.50 22.71
N SER A 202 -6.51 14.02 21.53
CA SER A 202 -6.93 14.89 20.44
C SER A 202 -8.28 15.56 20.74
N PRO A 203 -8.40 16.89 20.57
CA PRO A 203 -9.66 17.59 20.75
C PRO A 203 -10.64 17.38 19.58
N LEU A 204 -10.20 16.75 18.48
CA LEU A 204 -10.99 16.59 17.26
C LEU A 204 -12.25 15.75 17.49
N PRO A 205 -13.42 16.14 16.94
CA PRO A 205 -14.65 15.35 17.06
C PRO A 205 -14.52 13.93 16.49
N THR A 206 -13.71 13.77 15.45
CA THR A 206 -13.41 12.49 14.79
C THR A 206 -12.72 11.53 15.76
N ALA A 207 -11.80 12.03 16.59
CA ALA A 207 -11.11 11.25 17.61
C ALA A 207 -12.06 10.78 18.73
N ARG A 208 -13.05 11.60 19.13
CA ARG A 208 -14.01 11.25 20.20
C ARG A 208 -14.79 9.97 19.91
N ARG A 209 -15.14 9.71 18.65
CA ARG A 209 -15.85 8.47 18.24
C ARG A 209 -15.03 7.20 18.51
N TRP A 210 -13.70 7.33 18.52
CA TRP A 210 -12.77 6.23 18.73
C TRP A 210 -12.29 6.09 20.17
N GLN A 211 -12.55 7.08 21.04
CA GLN A 211 -12.06 7.10 22.42
C GLN A 211 -12.40 5.83 23.22
N PRO A 212 -13.65 5.30 23.20
CA PRO A 212 -13.96 4.08 23.95
C PRO A 212 -13.10 2.89 23.54
N LEU A 213 -12.85 2.73 22.23
CA LEU A 213 -12.01 1.68 21.68
C LEU A 213 -10.56 1.85 22.11
N VAL A 214 -10.00 3.04 21.91
CA VAL A 214 -8.60 3.32 22.19
C VAL A 214 -8.30 3.21 23.68
N GLN A 215 -9.18 3.72 24.55
CA GLN A 215 -9.06 3.56 26.00
C GLN A 215 -9.10 2.08 26.40
N THR A 216 -9.98 1.29 25.79
CA THR A 216 -10.05 -0.15 26.03
C THR A 216 -8.75 -0.86 25.62
N GLU A 217 -8.14 -0.48 24.50
CA GLU A 217 -6.87 -1.07 24.05
C GLU A 217 -5.72 -0.68 24.99
N LEU A 218 -5.66 0.57 25.45
CA LEU A 218 -4.68 1.00 26.46
C LEU A 218 -4.82 0.22 27.77
N LEU A 219 -6.05 -0.02 28.24
CA LEU A 219 -6.32 -0.88 29.41
C LEU A 219 -5.83 -2.32 29.18
N ALA A 220 -6.04 -2.86 27.97
CA ALA A 220 -5.60 -4.21 27.62
C ALA A 220 -4.08 -4.34 27.61
N ARG A 221 -3.39 -3.31 27.13
CA ARG A 221 -1.93 -3.24 27.13
C ARG A 221 -1.35 -3.11 28.52
N ALA A 222 -2.01 -2.34 29.39
CA ALA A 222 -1.70 -2.25 30.82
C ALA A 222 -2.06 -3.53 31.62
N GLN A 223 -2.48 -4.62 30.98
CA GLN A 223 -2.89 -5.88 31.60
C GLN A 223 -4.04 -5.75 32.62
N ARG A 224 -4.86 -4.69 32.50
CA ARG A 224 -6.02 -4.45 33.38
C ARG A 224 -7.26 -5.21 32.89
N LEU A 225 -7.16 -6.53 32.81
CA LEU A 225 -8.14 -7.38 32.11
C LEU A 225 -9.58 -7.28 32.65
N ALA A 226 -9.76 -7.04 33.95
CA ALA A 226 -11.09 -6.83 34.55
C ALA A 226 -11.76 -5.54 34.05
N ASP A 227 -10.98 -4.47 33.91
CA ASP A 227 -11.46 -3.19 33.40
C ASP A 227 -11.76 -3.28 31.90
N VAL A 228 -10.92 -4.00 31.15
CA VAL A 228 -11.18 -4.31 29.72
C VAL A 228 -12.49 -5.06 29.57
N ARG A 229 -12.72 -6.11 30.36
CA ARG A 229 -13.97 -6.88 30.33
C ARG A 229 -15.17 -5.96 30.56
N THR A 230 -15.11 -5.11 31.56
CA THR A 230 -16.17 -4.13 31.87
C THR A 230 -16.39 -3.14 30.72
N ALA A 231 -15.32 -2.61 30.13
CA ALA A 231 -15.39 -1.64 29.04
C ALA A 231 -15.97 -2.25 27.74
N VAL A 232 -15.65 -3.51 27.45
CA VAL A 232 -16.10 -4.22 26.24
C VAL A 232 -17.54 -4.72 26.36
N THR A 233 -18.00 -5.13 27.55
CA THR A 233 -19.38 -5.59 27.74
C THR A 233 -20.37 -4.43 27.75
N ARG A 234 -19.96 -3.25 28.24
CA ARG A 234 -20.78 -2.04 28.21
C ARG A 234 -21.18 -1.69 26.76
N PRO A 235 -22.47 -1.40 26.48
CA PRO A 235 -22.88 -0.87 25.19
C PRO A 235 -22.14 0.42 24.87
N TRP A 236 -21.50 0.47 23.69
CA TRP A 236 -20.94 1.71 23.16
C TRP A 236 -22.02 2.51 22.43
N ALA A 237 -21.73 3.78 22.13
CA ALA A 237 -22.70 4.68 21.52
C ALA A 237 -23.27 4.10 20.19
N PRO A 238 -24.55 4.32 19.86
CA PRO A 238 -25.15 3.77 18.64
C PRO A 238 -24.45 4.21 17.35
N ASP A 239 -23.89 5.42 17.34
CA ASP A 239 -23.11 6.02 16.26
C ASP A 239 -21.65 5.56 16.22
N ALA A 240 -21.25 4.64 17.10
CA ALA A 240 -19.90 4.08 17.10
C ALA A 240 -19.57 3.44 15.73
N PRO A 241 -18.35 3.65 15.20
CA PRO A 241 -17.97 3.12 13.89
C PRO A 241 -18.08 1.58 13.80
N PRO A 242 -18.41 0.99 12.64
CA PRO A 242 -18.58 -0.46 12.49
C PRO A 242 -17.41 -1.31 12.99
N TYR A 243 -16.16 -0.84 12.85
CA TYR A 243 -14.97 -1.56 13.34
C TYR A 243 -15.01 -1.81 14.85
N THR A 244 -15.73 -0.98 15.62
CA THR A 244 -15.88 -1.18 17.06
C THR A 244 -16.51 -2.51 17.44
N ILE A 245 -17.42 -3.04 16.61
CA ILE A 245 -18.05 -4.34 16.84
C ILE A 245 -17.01 -5.44 16.68
N LEU A 246 -16.25 -5.40 15.60
CA LEU A 246 -15.17 -6.34 15.31
C LEU A 246 -14.16 -6.36 16.47
N TYR A 247 -13.70 -5.19 16.89
CA TYR A 247 -12.78 -5.05 18.01
C TYR A 247 -13.34 -5.66 19.31
N ARG A 248 -14.60 -5.38 19.65
CA ARG A 248 -15.22 -5.90 20.88
C ARG A 248 -15.34 -7.42 20.86
N VAL A 249 -15.73 -8.01 19.72
CA VAL A 249 -15.80 -9.46 19.55
C VAL A 249 -14.41 -10.09 19.70
N GLU A 250 -13.40 -9.56 19.02
CA GLU A 250 -12.01 -10.04 19.15
C GLU A 250 -11.49 -9.93 20.60
N MET A 251 -11.79 -8.84 21.29
CA MET A 251 -11.38 -8.67 22.68
C MET A 251 -12.07 -9.64 23.63
N LEU A 252 -13.36 -9.93 23.45
CA LEU A 252 -14.06 -10.94 24.26
C LEU A 252 -13.46 -12.33 24.04
N VAL A 253 -13.14 -12.67 22.79
CA VAL A 253 -12.44 -13.92 22.48
C VAL A 253 -11.07 -13.97 23.16
N ARG A 254 -10.27 -12.90 23.08
CA ARG A 254 -8.96 -12.82 23.77
C ARG A 254 -9.06 -12.90 25.29
N LEU A 255 -10.16 -12.44 25.87
CA LEU A 255 -10.46 -12.54 27.31
C LEU A 255 -10.98 -13.93 27.72
N GLY A 256 -11.07 -14.89 26.78
CA GLY A 256 -11.55 -16.25 27.05
C GLY A 256 -13.07 -16.35 27.16
N ASP A 257 -13.83 -15.41 26.59
CA ASP A 257 -15.30 -15.40 26.62
C ASP A 257 -15.91 -15.47 25.20
N PRO A 258 -15.74 -16.61 24.50
CA PRO A 258 -16.22 -16.76 23.13
C PRO A 258 -17.75 -16.79 23.05
N THR A 259 -18.45 -17.17 24.12
CA THR A 259 -19.93 -17.16 24.18
C THR A 259 -20.48 -15.74 24.20
N ALA A 260 -19.94 -14.85 25.05
CA ALA A 260 -20.31 -13.44 25.02
C ALA A 260 -19.95 -12.79 23.67
N ALA A 261 -18.81 -13.17 23.08
CA ALA A 261 -18.41 -12.72 21.76
C ALA A 261 -19.41 -13.13 20.67
N MET A 262 -19.87 -14.39 20.67
CA MET A 262 -20.86 -14.90 19.73
C MET A 262 -22.22 -14.21 19.90
N ASN A 263 -22.67 -14.01 21.15
CA ASN A 263 -23.92 -13.31 21.44
C ASN A 263 -23.88 -11.86 20.93
N LEU A 264 -22.77 -11.15 21.15
CA LEU A 264 -22.57 -9.81 20.62
C LEU A 264 -22.58 -9.80 19.08
N LEU A 265 -21.90 -10.76 18.46
CA LEU A 265 -21.82 -10.89 17.00
C LEU A 265 -23.21 -11.11 16.38
N LEU A 266 -24.02 -12.01 16.96
CA LEU A 266 -25.38 -12.28 16.50
C LEU A 266 -26.29 -11.05 16.67
N ALA A 267 -26.22 -10.37 17.82
CA ALA A 267 -27.00 -9.17 18.09
C ALA A 267 -26.67 -8.01 17.15
N GLN A 268 -25.43 -7.94 16.64
CA GLN A 268 -24.96 -6.86 15.76
C GLN A 268 -24.95 -7.24 14.27
N ARG A 269 -25.52 -8.39 13.89
CA ARG A 269 -25.56 -8.87 12.50
C ARG A 269 -26.00 -7.82 11.47
N PRO A 270 -27.06 -7.00 11.70
CA PRO A 270 -27.51 -6.02 10.71
C PRO A 270 -26.50 -4.91 10.39
N ARG A 271 -25.47 -4.73 11.22
CA ARG A 271 -24.43 -3.69 11.07
C ARG A 271 -23.15 -4.21 10.42
N LEU A 272 -23.06 -5.52 10.18
CA LEU A 272 -21.88 -6.18 9.63
C LEU A 272 -22.18 -6.72 8.23
N ASP A 273 -21.24 -6.51 7.32
CA ASP A 273 -21.24 -7.23 6.05
C ASP A 273 -21.03 -8.74 6.27
N ASP A 274 -21.37 -9.53 5.25
CA ASP A 274 -21.32 -10.99 5.30
C ASP A 274 -19.89 -11.51 5.50
N GLU A 275 -18.90 -10.82 4.98
CA GLU A 275 -17.49 -11.19 5.04
C GLU A 275 -16.94 -11.06 6.46
N ALA A 276 -17.18 -9.91 7.09
CA ALA A 276 -16.81 -9.59 8.46
C ALA A 276 -17.54 -10.50 9.44
N PHE A 277 -18.85 -10.72 9.25
CA PHE A 277 -19.62 -11.63 10.08
C PHE A 277 -19.09 -13.05 10.00
N PHE A 278 -18.85 -13.56 8.79
CA PHE A 278 -18.32 -14.91 8.58
C PHE A 278 -16.94 -15.06 9.23
N THR A 279 -16.03 -14.12 9.00
CA THR A 279 -14.68 -14.12 9.59
C THR A 279 -14.73 -14.19 11.13
N LEU A 280 -15.56 -13.33 11.76
CA LEU A 280 -15.70 -13.30 13.21
C LEU A 280 -16.36 -14.56 13.76
N ARG A 281 -17.36 -15.09 13.05
CA ARG A 281 -18.04 -16.34 13.44
C ARG A 281 -17.05 -17.51 13.48
N LEU A 282 -16.23 -17.67 12.43
CA LEU A 282 -15.21 -18.72 12.40
C LEU A 282 -14.21 -18.57 13.56
N HIS A 283 -13.76 -17.34 13.83
CA HIS A 283 -12.84 -17.06 14.92
C HIS A 283 -13.43 -17.38 16.30
N CYS A 284 -14.69 -17.00 16.56
CA CYS A 284 -15.40 -17.33 17.78
C CYS A 284 -15.58 -18.85 17.94
N LEU A 285 -16.00 -19.56 16.88
CA LEU A 285 -16.20 -21.01 16.92
C LEU A 285 -14.90 -21.77 17.21
N ALA A 286 -13.80 -21.39 16.54
CA ALA A 286 -12.50 -22.00 16.78
C ALA A 286 -12.00 -21.73 18.21
N SER A 287 -12.19 -20.50 18.71
CA SER A 287 -11.77 -20.14 20.07
C SER A 287 -12.64 -20.74 21.16
N ALA A 288 -13.91 -21.07 20.86
CA ALA A 288 -14.78 -21.84 21.74
C ALA A 288 -14.46 -23.34 21.76
N GLY A 289 -13.57 -23.83 20.89
CA GLY A 289 -13.35 -25.27 20.71
C GLY A 289 -14.53 -26.00 20.05
N ALA A 290 -15.46 -25.29 19.43
CA ALA A 290 -16.65 -25.85 18.78
C ALA A 290 -16.31 -26.40 17.38
N TYR A 291 -15.37 -27.34 17.30
CA TYR A 291 -14.78 -27.81 16.04
C TYR A 291 -15.78 -28.49 15.10
N ASP A 292 -16.79 -29.19 15.62
CA ASP A 292 -17.81 -29.83 14.77
C ASP A 292 -18.71 -28.81 14.07
N THR A 293 -19.11 -27.75 14.78
CA THR A 293 -19.83 -26.62 14.21
C THR A 293 -18.95 -25.87 13.21
N LEU A 294 -17.67 -25.64 13.54
CA LEU A 294 -16.71 -25.02 12.63
C LEU A 294 -16.56 -25.82 11.32
N ARG A 295 -16.47 -27.15 11.42
CA ARG A 295 -16.41 -28.05 10.25
C ARG A 295 -17.67 -27.97 9.41
N THR A 296 -18.84 -27.93 10.05
CA THR A 296 -20.13 -27.79 9.37
C THR A 296 -20.23 -26.47 8.60
N GLU A 297 -19.73 -25.37 9.17
CA GLU A 297 -19.66 -24.06 8.49
C GLU A 297 -18.73 -24.11 7.28
N PHE A 298 -17.54 -24.71 7.43
CA PHE A 298 -16.62 -24.92 6.31
C PHE A 298 -17.27 -25.75 5.20
N ASP A 299 -17.90 -26.88 5.55
CA ASP A 299 -18.58 -27.74 4.58
C ASP A 299 -19.72 -27.00 3.88
N THR A 300 -20.52 -26.23 4.62
CA THR A 300 -21.61 -25.42 4.05
C THR A 300 -21.11 -24.41 3.01
N VAL A 301 -19.96 -23.78 3.27
CA VAL A 301 -19.35 -22.82 2.35
C VAL A 301 -18.71 -23.52 1.15
N LEU A 302 -18.00 -24.64 1.37
CA LEU A 302 -17.36 -25.41 0.32
C LEU A 302 -18.37 -26.10 -0.61
N LEU A 303 -19.59 -26.37 -0.15
CA LEU A 303 -20.65 -26.92 -0.99
C LEU A 303 -21.20 -25.90 -2.00
N ARG A 304 -21.09 -24.59 -1.74
CA ARG A 304 -21.60 -23.53 -2.63
C ARG A 304 -20.63 -23.27 -3.79
N PRO A 305 -21.04 -23.36 -5.06
CA PRO A 305 -20.25 -22.91 -6.21
C PRO A 305 -20.59 -21.47 -6.63
N PRO A 306 -19.62 -20.67 -7.14
CA PRO A 306 -18.17 -20.91 -7.20
C PRO A 306 -17.41 -20.44 -5.93
N LEU A 307 -16.27 -21.07 -5.63
CA LEU A 307 -15.36 -20.63 -4.56
C LEU A 307 -14.69 -19.31 -4.97
N THR A 308 -15.00 -18.24 -4.26
CA THR A 308 -14.48 -16.90 -4.57
C THR A 308 -13.16 -16.63 -3.85
N GLN A 309 -12.32 -15.76 -4.41
CA GLN A 309 -11.06 -15.33 -3.78
C GLN A 309 -11.26 -14.75 -2.36
N PRO A 310 -12.29 -13.91 -2.09
CA PRO A 310 -12.55 -13.41 -0.74
C PRO A 310 -12.86 -14.51 0.29
N ILE A 311 -13.58 -15.55 -0.10
CA ILE A 311 -13.86 -16.68 0.80
C ILE A 311 -12.58 -17.48 1.05
N LEU A 312 -11.83 -17.78 -0.01
CA LEU A 312 -10.58 -18.55 0.09
C LEU A 312 -9.58 -17.86 1.04
N LYS A 313 -9.38 -16.54 0.92
CA LYS A 313 -8.46 -15.80 1.81
C LYS A 313 -8.90 -15.87 3.29
N ILE A 314 -10.21 -15.82 3.58
CA ILE A 314 -10.73 -15.89 4.96
C ILE A 314 -10.50 -17.27 5.54
N MET A 315 -10.80 -18.31 4.76
CA MET A 315 -10.59 -19.70 5.17
C MET A 315 -9.10 -19.98 5.43
N CYS A 316 -8.21 -19.53 4.54
CA CYS A 316 -6.76 -19.65 4.73
C CYS A 316 -6.28 -18.86 5.96
N ALA A 317 -6.73 -17.62 6.14
CA ALA A 317 -6.39 -16.80 7.31
C ALA A 317 -6.86 -17.46 8.62
N GLN A 318 -8.04 -18.06 8.61
CA GLN A 318 -8.57 -18.81 9.76
C GLN A 318 -7.72 -20.06 10.06
N LEU A 319 -7.38 -20.84 9.04
CA LEU A 319 -6.55 -22.04 9.19
C LEU A 319 -5.10 -21.72 9.58
N ILE A 320 -4.60 -20.52 9.28
CA ILE A 320 -3.30 -20.06 9.78
C ILE A 320 -3.37 -19.74 11.27
N ARG A 321 -4.46 -19.11 11.75
CA ARG A 321 -4.66 -18.83 13.19
C ARG A 321 -4.94 -20.11 13.98
N HIS A 322 -5.75 -21.01 13.42
CA HIS A 322 -6.19 -22.26 14.03
C HIS A 322 -5.98 -23.43 13.06
N PRO A 323 -4.78 -24.02 13.04
CA PRO A 323 -4.44 -25.05 12.06
C PRO A 323 -5.28 -26.32 12.25
N ASP A 324 -5.97 -26.73 11.18
CA ASP A 324 -6.67 -28.02 11.08
C ASP A 324 -6.37 -28.61 9.70
N ARG A 325 -5.61 -29.70 9.68
CA ARG A 325 -5.17 -30.38 8.45
C ARG A 325 -6.34 -30.94 7.65
N ILE A 326 -7.37 -31.47 8.32
CA ILE A 326 -8.53 -32.09 7.67
C ILE A 326 -9.33 -31.00 6.93
N LEU A 327 -9.52 -29.85 7.57
CA LEU A 327 -10.18 -28.72 6.92
C LEU A 327 -9.35 -28.14 5.78
N PHE A 328 -8.03 -28.07 5.93
CA PHE A 328 -7.14 -27.64 4.87
C PHE A 328 -7.25 -28.56 3.64
N ASP A 329 -7.21 -29.88 3.82
CA ASP A 329 -7.35 -30.85 2.72
C ASP A 329 -8.66 -30.67 1.95
N LYS A 330 -9.77 -30.41 2.66
CA LYS A 330 -11.08 -30.11 2.03
C LYS A 330 -11.05 -28.82 1.20
N VAL A 331 -10.44 -27.76 1.73
CA VAL A 331 -10.30 -26.48 1.02
C VAL A 331 -9.46 -26.67 -0.24
N LEU A 332 -8.32 -27.35 -0.11
CA LEU A 332 -7.41 -27.59 -1.24
C LEU A 332 -8.09 -28.45 -2.32
N ALA A 333 -8.74 -29.54 -1.94
CA ALA A 333 -9.50 -30.38 -2.88
C ALA A 333 -10.59 -29.59 -3.63
N LYS A 334 -11.27 -28.65 -2.97
CA LYS A 334 -12.25 -27.78 -3.62
C LYS A 334 -11.61 -26.82 -4.62
N VAL A 335 -10.46 -26.23 -4.29
CA VAL A 335 -9.71 -25.35 -5.20
C VAL A 335 -9.22 -26.11 -6.43
N GLU A 336 -8.72 -27.32 -6.23
CA GLU A 336 -8.27 -28.20 -7.33
C GLU A 336 -9.43 -28.62 -8.23
N ALA A 337 -10.55 -29.04 -7.64
CA ALA A 337 -11.75 -29.39 -8.40
C ALA A 337 -12.33 -28.21 -9.18
N ALA A 338 -12.17 -26.99 -8.69
CA ALA A 338 -12.58 -25.77 -9.38
C ALA A 338 -11.64 -25.36 -10.53
N GLY A 339 -10.46 -25.98 -10.64
CA GLY A 339 -9.48 -25.68 -11.70
C GLY A 339 -8.99 -24.23 -11.66
N MET A 340 -8.78 -23.66 -10.46
CA MET A 340 -8.39 -22.27 -10.31
C MET A 340 -7.08 -21.97 -11.08
N PRO A 341 -7.05 -21.01 -12.02
CA PRO A 341 -5.81 -20.68 -12.72
C PRO A 341 -4.78 -20.05 -11.77
N PHE A 342 -3.52 -19.99 -12.20
CA PHE A 342 -2.49 -19.18 -11.55
C PHE A 342 -2.18 -17.96 -12.42
N ASN A 343 -2.65 -16.79 -12.00
CA ASN A 343 -2.46 -15.50 -12.67
C ASN A 343 -2.44 -14.38 -11.61
N ASP A 344 -2.24 -13.13 -12.03
CA ASP A 344 -2.11 -11.98 -11.12
C ASP A 344 -3.31 -11.81 -10.15
N SER A 345 -4.53 -12.21 -10.55
CA SER A 345 -5.73 -12.08 -9.71
C SER A 345 -5.95 -13.24 -8.75
N THR A 346 -5.29 -14.38 -8.96
CA THR A 346 -5.46 -15.62 -8.19
C THR A 346 -4.19 -16.05 -7.45
N ALA A 347 -3.05 -15.45 -7.78
CA ALA A 347 -1.75 -15.73 -7.17
C ALA A 347 -1.82 -15.61 -5.63
N GLY A 348 -2.50 -14.58 -5.11
CA GLY A 348 -2.67 -14.40 -3.67
C GLY A 348 -3.40 -15.56 -2.99
N GLY A 349 -4.37 -16.19 -3.66
CA GLY A 349 -5.03 -17.40 -3.16
C GLY A 349 -4.08 -18.60 -3.08
N TRP A 350 -3.26 -18.80 -4.12
CA TRP A 350 -2.26 -19.87 -4.16
C TRP A 350 -1.16 -19.71 -3.09
N PHE A 351 -0.65 -18.50 -2.90
CA PHE A 351 0.31 -18.23 -1.83
C PHE A 351 -0.33 -18.34 -0.43
N SER A 352 -1.62 -18.04 -0.30
CA SER A 352 -2.36 -18.28 0.94
C SER A 352 -2.43 -19.77 1.28
N LEU A 353 -2.74 -20.61 0.29
CA LEU A 353 -2.75 -22.07 0.44
C LEU A 353 -1.37 -22.62 0.80
N LEU A 354 -0.31 -22.12 0.16
CA LEU A 354 1.07 -22.49 0.46
C LEU A 354 1.42 -22.19 1.92
N CYS A 355 1.09 -20.99 2.41
CA CYS A 355 1.30 -20.61 3.80
C CYS A 355 0.47 -21.48 4.75
N THR A 356 -0.80 -21.75 4.42
CA THR A 356 -1.66 -22.62 5.25
C THR A 356 -1.10 -24.05 5.34
N ALA A 357 -0.61 -24.63 4.24
CA ALA A 357 0.05 -25.94 4.26
C ALA A 357 1.27 -25.96 5.17
N GLY A 358 2.10 -24.91 5.08
CA GLY A 358 3.27 -24.74 5.94
C GLY A 358 2.93 -24.64 7.42
N VAL A 359 1.88 -23.88 7.78
CA VAL A 359 1.42 -23.75 9.17
C VAL A 359 0.76 -25.02 9.69
N ALA A 360 0.05 -25.76 8.84
CA ALA A 360 -0.55 -27.05 9.19
C ALA A 360 0.50 -28.16 9.39
N GLY A 361 1.76 -27.91 9.03
CA GLY A 361 2.85 -28.90 9.10
C GLY A 361 2.74 -30.00 8.04
N ASP A 362 1.97 -29.79 6.97
CA ASP A 362 1.86 -30.75 5.87
C ASP A 362 2.99 -30.53 4.87
N GLU A 363 4.14 -31.15 5.12
CA GLU A 363 5.31 -31.01 4.26
C GLU A 363 5.09 -31.49 2.82
N ALA A 364 4.22 -32.50 2.64
CA ALA A 364 3.93 -33.06 1.34
C ALA A 364 3.12 -32.06 0.50
N GLN A 365 2.05 -31.50 1.08
CA GLN A 365 1.24 -30.47 0.42
C GLN A 365 2.02 -29.18 0.21
N LEU A 366 2.85 -28.77 1.17
CA LEU A 366 3.71 -27.59 1.04
C LEU A 366 4.63 -27.73 -0.19
N ARG A 367 5.30 -28.87 -0.36
CA ARG A 367 6.19 -29.14 -1.50
C ARG A 367 5.42 -29.26 -2.82
N ALA A 368 4.25 -29.89 -2.80
CA ALA A 368 3.40 -30.03 -3.98
C ALA A 368 2.91 -28.65 -4.48
N LEU A 369 2.46 -27.79 -3.57
CA LEU A 369 2.04 -26.41 -3.87
C LEU A 369 3.22 -25.56 -4.35
N ALA A 370 4.38 -25.65 -3.69
CA ALA A 370 5.58 -24.94 -4.14
C ALA A 370 5.99 -25.36 -5.57
N SER A 371 6.02 -26.66 -5.85
CA SER A 371 6.32 -27.17 -7.19
C SER A 371 5.29 -26.68 -8.23
N ARG A 372 4.00 -26.72 -7.89
CA ARG A 372 2.94 -26.24 -8.78
C ARG A 372 3.08 -24.74 -9.08
N ILE A 373 3.30 -23.90 -8.06
CA ILE A 373 3.53 -22.47 -8.24
C ILE A 373 4.78 -22.22 -9.10
N GLY A 374 5.87 -22.95 -8.83
CA GLY A 374 7.11 -22.85 -9.61
C GLY A 374 6.94 -23.22 -11.09
N ASN A 375 6.09 -24.20 -11.40
CA ASN A 375 5.80 -24.63 -12.76
C ASN A 375 4.84 -23.71 -13.52
N LEU A 376 3.93 -23.04 -12.79
CA LEU A 376 2.93 -22.13 -13.38
C LEU A 376 3.41 -20.69 -13.52
N ALA A 377 4.41 -20.29 -12.74
CA ALA A 377 4.96 -18.94 -12.80
C ALA A 377 5.77 -18.72 -14.10
N PRO A 378 5.62 -17.56 -14.76
CA PRO A 378 6.38 -17.25 -15.98
C PRO A 378 7.89 -17.07 -15.75
N ALA A 379 8.31 -16.88 -14.49
CA ALA A 379 9.70 -16.80 -14.08
C ALA A 379 9.93 -17.63 -12.81
N PRO A 380 11.12 -18.24 -12.63
CA PRO A 380 11.42 -19.03 -11.44
C PRO A 380 11.33 -18.15 -10.19
N PHE A 381 10.41 -18.51 -9.30
CA PHE A 381 10.19 -17.77 -8.07
C PHE A 381 11.22 -18.17 -7.01
N ALA A 382 12.36 -17.45 -7.01
CA ALA A 382 13.53 -17.75 -6.19
C ALA A 382 13.25 -17.80 -4.67
N ALA A 383 12.14 -17.24 -4.20
CA ALA A 383 11.78 -17.23 -2.78
C ALA A 383 11.07 -18.51 -2.30
N LEU A 384 10.59 -19.41 -3.19
CA LEU A 384 9.88 -20.64 -2.76
C LEU A 384 10.72 -21.53 -1.83
N PRO A 385 12.01 -21.83 -2.11
CA PRO A 385 12.83 -22.64 -1.23
C PRO A 385 13.06 -21.99 0.14
N MET A 386 13.13 -20.66 0.19
CA MET A 386 13.25 -19.90 1.44
C MET A 386 11.98 -20.06 2.29
N ILE A 387 10.80 -19.96 1.68
CA ILE A 387 9.51 -20.13 2.37
C ILE A 387 9.36 -21.54 2.91
N GLU A 388 9.72 -22.56 2.12
CA GLU A 388 9.74 -23.95 2.62
C GLU A 388 10.68 -24.11 3.83
N SER A 389 11.86 -23.49 3.76
CA SER A 389 12.85 -23.56 4.82
C SER A 389 12.39 -22.86 6.10
N PHE A 390 11.63 -21.76 5.97
CA PHE A 390 10.99 -21.07 7.10
C PHE A 390 10.02 -22.00 7.83
N PHE A 391 9.06 -22.61 7.12
CA PHE A 391 8.06 -23.49 7.76
C PHE A 391 8.65 -24.77 8.33
N ARG A 392 9.76 -25.26 7.75
CA ARG A 392 10.51 -26.40 8.31
C ARG A 392 11.40 -26.05 9.50
N GLY A 393 11.39 -24.79 9.96
CA GLY A 393 12.21 -24.33 11.09
C GLY A 393 13.72 -24.34 10.80
N ARG A 394 14.13 -24.31 9.52
CA ARG A 394 15.54 -24.34 9.11
C ARG A 394 16.16 -22.94 8.99
N MET A 395 15.35 -21.89 9.07
CA MET A 395 15.82 -20.51 9.10
C MET A 395 16.09 -20.04 10.53
N ALA A 396 17.14 -19.24 10.70
CA ALA A 396 17.43 -18.58 11.97
C ALA A 396 16.34 -17.55 12.34
N GLU A 397 15.85 -16.83 11.33
CA GLU A 397 14.76 -15.87 11.49
C GLU A 397 13.41 -16.60 11.57
N ARG A 398 12.67 -16.36 12.66
CA ARG A 398 11.36 -16.99 12.91
C ARG A 398 10.18 -16.04 12.69
N ARG A 399 10.43 -14.81 12.25
CA ARG A 399 9.39 -13.82 11.93
C ARG A 399 8.82 -14.05 10.54
N ALA A 400 7.51 -13.98 10.38
CA ALA A 400 6.89 -14.03 9.06
C ALA A 400 7.35 -12.88 8.14
N THR A 401 7.70 -11.73 8.71
CA THR A 401 8.17 -10.54 7.97
C THR A 401 9.47 -10.78 7.20
N ALA A 402 10.18 -11.88 7.46
CA ALA A 402 11.38 -12.27 6.72
C ALA A 402 11.11 -12.60 5.25
N PHE A 403 9.91 -13.10 4.92
CA PHE A 403 9.57 -13.52 3.55
C PHE A 403 8.26 -12.93 3.04
N LEU A 404 7.41 -12.37 3.90
CA LEU A 404 6.16 -11.72 3.47
C LEU A 404 6.33 -10.64 2.37
N PRO A 405 7.39 -9.80 2.37
CA PRO A 405 7.60 -8.83 1.29
C PRO A 405 7.80 -9.44 -0.09
N LEU A 406 8.14 -10.74 -0.15
CA LEU A 406 8.38 -11.46 -1.39
C LEU A 406 7.08 -11.99 -2.00
N LEU A 407 6.00 -12.08 -1.23
CA LEU A 407 4.76 -12.75 -1.61
C LEU A 407 3.61 -11.76 -1.85
N PRO A 408 2.85 -11.88 -2.96
CA PRO A 408 1.62 -11.11 -3.16
C PRO A 408 0.48 -11.70 -2.30
N MET A 409 0.52 -11.45 -0.99
CA MET A 409 -0.45 -12.00 -0.03
C MET A 409 -1.68 -11.09 0.15
N PRO A 410 -2.88 -11.67 0.28
CA PRO A 410 -4.04 -10.96 0.80
C PRO A 410 -3.78 -10.47 2.23
N ILE A 411 -4.29 -9.28 2.55
CA ILE A 411 -4.00 -8.61 3.82
C ILE A 411 -4.44 -9.40 5.05
N GLU A 412 -5.57 -10.09 4.98
CA GLU A 412 -6.12 -10.90 6.07
C GLU A 412 -5.19 -12.06 6.43
N VAL A 413 -4.50 -12.60 5.41
CA VAL A 413 -3.53 -13.68 5.55
C VAL A 413 -2.21 -13.12 6.06
N THR A 414 -1.77 -11.96 5.59
CA THR A 414 -0.60 -11.26 6.13
C THR A 414 -0.76 -10.99 7.63
N TYR A 415 -1.93 -10.49 8.06
CA TYR A 415 -2.24 -10.32 9.48
C TYR A 415 -2.16 -11.64 10.26
N ALA A 416 -2.79 -12.70 9.76
CA ALA A 416 -2.78 -14.01 10.41
C ALA A 416 -1.35 -14.58 10.54
N MET A 417 -0.51 -14.41 9.52
CA MET A 417 0.88 -14.85 9.51
C MET A 417 1.73 -14.09 10.53
N ILE A 418 1.58 -12.77 10.63
CA ILE A 418 2.30 -11.96 11.62
C ILE A 418 1.84 -12.31 13.04
N ASP A 419 0.54 -12.49 13.27
CA ASP A 419 0.01 -12.88 14.58
C ASP A 419 0.54 -14.27 15.02
N ARG A 420 0.66 -15.21 14.07
CA ARG A 420 1.13 -16.58 14.35
C ARG A 420 2.64 -16.64 14.55
N PHE A 421 3.40 -15.84 13.79
CA PHE A 421 4.86 -15.80 13.82
C PHE A 421 5.39 -14.37 14.07
N PRO A 422 5.15 -13.80 15.26
CA PRO A 422 5.57 -12.43 15.58
C PRO A 422 7.09 -12.33 15.82
N GLY A 423 7.78 -13.47 16.00
CA GLY A 423 9.18 -13.57 16.43
C GLY A 423 9.40 -13.20 17.89
N SER A 424 10.65 -13.31 18.36
CA SER A 424 11.04 -12.82 19.68
C SER A 424 10.91 -11.30 19.71
N ARG A 425 10.24 -10.74 20.73
CA ARG A 425 10.26 -9.29 20.94
C ARG A 425 11.70 -8.91 21.28
N LEU A 426 12.24 -7.86 20.67
CA LEU A 426 13.61 -7.38 20.95
C LEU A 426 13.83 -7.02 22.44
N THR A 427 12.77 -6.96 23.24
CA THR A 427 12.81 -6.75 24.69
C THR A 427 13.05 -8.03 25.50
N ASP A 428 12.79 -9.23 24.96
CA ASP A 428 12.95 -10.49 25.73
C ASP A 428 14.43 -10.93 25.81
N THR A 429 15.29 -10.46 24.90
CA THR A 429 16.74 -10.74 24.94
C THR A 429 17.47 -10.06 26.11
N ALA A 430 16.87 -9.05 26.75
CA ALA A 430 17.45 -8.46 27.97
C ALA A 430 17.07 -9.25 29.25
N ALA A 431 15.99 -10.03 29.22
CA ALA A 431 15.55 -10.82 30.38
C ALA A 431 16.18 -12.22 30.43
N ASP A 432 16.52 -12.80 29.28
CA ASP A 432 17.16 -14.13 29.19
C ASP A 432 18.70 -14.10 29.23
N ALA A 433 19.34 -12.94 29.07
CA ALA A 433 20.79 -12.80 29.29
C ALA A 433 21.18 -12.66 30.77
N GLY A 434 20.19 -12.69 31.68
CA GLY A 434 20.37 -12.55 33.13
C GLY A 434 19.96 -13.78 33.94
N ARG A 435 19.84 -14.96 33.33
CA ARG A 435 19.60 -16.24 34.02
C ARG A 435 20.72 -17.23 33.80
#